data_AF-A0A8C5NRF8-F1
#
_entry.id   AF-A0A8C5NRF8-F1
#
_cell.length_a   1.000
_cell.length_b   1.000
_cell.length_c   1.000
_cell.angle_alpha   90.00
_cell.angle_beta   90.00
_cell.angle_gamma   90.00
#
_symmetry.space_group_name_H-M   'P 1'
#
loop_
_entity.id
_entity.type
_entity.pdbx_description
1 polymer ?
#
loop_
_entity_poly.entity_id
_entity_poly.type
_entity_poly.pdbx_seq_one_letter_code
_entity_poly.pdbx_strand_id
1 'polypeptide(L)'
;METEGRLVFTYACSALGIKILYQGSSCRIRGCCTGRDDDCSFTIVSRGAICYCDQYCTSGSPGPVDCCTDYWDVCNHPVEPTRSEEPWPPPAWGCYKDGRYYGEGTIIKDNCNSCKCFNGLWKCSTDVCLVRQDLIQHINSGDFGWKADNYSQFWGMTVEEGFKKRLGTFPPSHSLLNMREAPVSVMYTC
;
A
#
# COMPACT_ATOMS: atom_id res chain seq x y z
N MET A 1 37.54 39.87 -7.67
CA MET A 1 38.32 38.69 -8.09
C MET A 1 38.11 37.65 -7.00
N GLU A 2 36.87 37.22 -6.83
CA GLU A 2 36.20 36.10 -7.54
C GLU A 2 36.21 34.88 -6.62
N THR A 3 35.13 34.82 -5.85
CA THR A 3 34.60 33.68 -5.13
C THR A 3 33.82 32.80 -6.12
N GLU A 4 34.34 31.63 -6.51
CA GLU A 4 33.58 30.64 -7.29
C GLU A 4 34.15 29.24 -7.07
N GLY A 5 33.27 28.24 -6.93
CA GLY A 5 33.60 26.88 -7.41
C GLY A 5 33.79 25.74 -6.41
N ARG A 6 32.83 25.48 -5.51
CA ARG A 6 32.62 24.09 -5.03
C ARG A 6 31.15 23.77 -4.73
N LEU A 7 30.31 23.97 -5.74
CA LEU A 7 28.97 23.38 -5.85
C LEU A 7 29.10 22.12 -6.71
N VAL A 8 29.17 20.94 -6.07
CA VAL A 8 29.08 19.65 -6.76
C VAL A 8 28.15 18.73 -5.96
N PHE A 9 26.89 18.74 -6.39
CA PHE A 9 25.93 17.62 -6.35
C PHE A 9 25.53 16.99 -5.00
N THR A 10 24.80 17.75 -4.17
CA THR A 10 23.64 17.16 -3.46
C THR A 10 22.46 17.12 -4.41
N TYR A 11 22.42 16.09 -5.26
CA TYR A 11 21.20 15.80 -6.02
C TYR A 11 20.08 15.45 -5.06
N ALA A 12 19.00 16.22 -5.17
CA ALA A 12 17.69 15.91 -4.65
C ALA A 12 17.31 14.47 -5.02
N CYS A 13 17.13 13.61 -4.01
CA CYS A 13 16.36 12.38 -4.14
C CYS A 13 15.02 12.58 -3.43
N SER A 14 14.21 13.47 -3.99
CA SER A 14 12.81 13.63 -3.64
C SER A 14 12.00 13.56 -4.93
N ALA A 15 11.99 12.38 -5.55
CA ALA A 15 11.08 12.03 -6.63
C ALA A 15 11.11 10.50 -6.82
N LEU A 16 10.26 9.81 -6.06
CA LEU A 16 9.55 8.57 -6.38
C LEU A 16 8.85 8.16 -5.09
N GLY A 17 7.65 8.70 -4.88
CA GLY A 17 6.76 8.27 -3.82
C GLY A 17 6.23 6.86 -4.09
N ILE A 18 7.13 5.86 -4.08
CA ILE A 18 6.74 4.50 -3.77
C ILE A 18 6.39 4.58 -2.30
N LYS A 19 5.10 4.56 -1.95
CA LYS A 19 4.68 4.22 -0.59
C LYS A 19 5.13 2.78 -0.37
N ILE A 20 6.38 2.62 0.08
CA ILE A 20 6.94 1.36 0.49
C ILE A 20 6.18 1.00 1.77
N LEU A 21 5.15 0.16 1.64
CA LEU A 21 4.47 -0.51 2.75
C LEU A 21 5.45 -1.52 3.36
N TYR A 22 6.53 -1.02 3.98
CA TYR A 22 7.34 -1.79 4.92
C TYR A 22 6.62 -1.75 6.26
N GLN A 23 5.62 -2.61 6.42
CA GLN A 23 5.33 -3.11 7.75
C GLN A 23 6.43 -4.11 8.05
N GLY A 24 7.45 -3.66 8.80
CA GLY A 24 8.48 -4.51 9.37
C GLY A 24 7.82 -5.55 10.25
N SER A 25 7.43 -6.66 9.67
CA SER A 25 6.81 -7.80 10.35
C SER A 25 7.45 -9.11 9.90
N SER A 26 8.67 -9.07 9.35
CA SER A 26 9.38 -10.25 8.85
C SER A 26 9.55 -11.31 9.95
N CYS A 27 10.06 -10.93 11.12
CA CYS A 27 10.20 -11.83 12.27
C CYS A 27 8.88 -12.15 12.94
N ARG A 28 7.93 -11.20 12.98
CA ARG A 28 6.56 -11.46 13.46
C ARG A 28 5.87 -12.56 12.66
N ILE A 29 6.20 -12.65 11.38
CA ILE A 29 5.65 -13.62 10.43
C ILE A 29 6.43 -14.95 10.47
N ARG A 30 7.77 -14.90 10.47
CA ARG A 30 8.65 -16.08 10.41
C ARG A 30 8.80 -16.81 11.75
N GLY A 31 8.66 -16.09 12.86
CA GLY A 31 9.03 -16.58 14.19
C GLY A 31 10.54 -16.49 14.45
N CYS A 32 10.91 -16.60 15.72
CA CYS A 32 12.29 -16.43 16.19
C CYS A 32 13.02 -17.77 16.22
N CYS A 33 14.24 -17.82 15.70
CA CYS A 33 15.05 -19.02 15.69
C CYS A 33 16.16 -18.97 16.74
N THR A 34 16.42 -20.09 17.40
CA THR A 34 17.50 -20.22 18.39
C THR A 34 18.82 -20.54 17.70
N GLY A 35 19.92 -19.90 18.14
CA GLY A 35 21.22 -20.04 17.48
C GLY A 35 21.32 -19.29 16.14
N ARG A 36 22.32 -19.63 15.33
CA ARG A 36 22.48 -19.13 13.95
C ARG A 36 21.78 -20.10 13.00
N ASP A 37 20.86 -19.59 12.20
CA ASP A 37 20.08 -20.39 11.25
C ASP A 37 19.96 -19.62 9.92
N ASP A 38 20.72 -20.05 8.90
CA ASP A 38 20.76 -19.40 7.60
C ASP A 38 19.40 -19.55 6.83
N ASP A 39 18.57 -20.53 7.21
CA ASP A 39 17.21 -20.74 6.71
C ASP A 39 16.17 -19.91 7.51
N CYS A 40 16.58 -19.28 8.60
CA CYS A 40 15.76 -18.34 9.37
C CYS A 40 15.85 -16.93 8.80
N SER A 41 15.60 -16.84 7.49
CA SER A 41 15.81 -15.63 6.71
C SER A 41 14.60 -15.25 5.89
N PHE A 42 14.52 -13.96 5.56
CA PHE A 42 13.44 -13.35 4.80
C PHE A 42 14.03 -12.51 3.67
N THR A 43 13.53 -12.69 2.45
CA THR A 43 14.02 -11.95 1.28
C THR A 43 13.41 -10.56 1.25
N ILE A 44 14.26 -9.55 1.42
CA ILE A 44 13.95 -8.14 1.20
C ILE A 44 14.11 -7.86 -0.30
N VAL A 45 13.07 -8.18 -1.06
CA VAL A 45 13.10 -8.04 -2.53
C VAL A 45 13.29 -6.58 -2.96
N SER A 46 12.89 -5.60 -2.14
CA SER A 46 13.05 -4.16 -2.43
C SER A 46 14.51 -3.67 -2.40
N ARG A 47 15.39 -4.34 -1.64
CA ARG A 47 16.84 -4.03 -1.61
C ARG A 47 17.70 -5.14 -2.20
N GLY A 48 17.08 -6.18 -2.77
CA GLY A 48 17.79 -7.39 -3.22
C GLY A 48 18.61 -8.03 -2.10
N ALA A 49 18.17 -7.89 -0.85
CA ALA A 49 18.91 -8.31 0.34
C ALA A 49 18.15 -9.41 1.08
N ILE A 50 18.82 -10.11 1.96
CA ILE A 50 18.22 -11.10 2.87
C ILE A 50 18.37 -10.54 4.28
N CYS A 51 17.35 -10.71 5.12
CA CYS A 51 17.45 -10.43 6.54
C CYS A 51 17.17 -11.67 7.39
N TYR A 52 17.68 -11.71 8.62
CA TYR A 52 17.60 -12.84 9.54
C TYR A 52 16.80 -12.50 10.80
N CYS A 53 16.14 -13.52 11.34
CA CYS A 53 15.35 -13.46 12.57
C CYS A 53 15.88 -14.41 13.67
N ASP A 54 17.17 -14.73 13.61
CA ASP A 54 17.81 -15.71 14.48
C ASP A 54 18.48 -15.07 15.70
N GLN A 55 18.90 -15.88 16.68
CA GLN A 55 19.52 -15.39 17.91
C GLN A 55 20.90 -14.76 17.68
N TYR A 56 21.50 -14.96 16.50
CA TYR A 56 22.77 -14.33 16.13
C TYR A 56 22.66 -12.80 16.06
N CYS A 57 21.45 -12.27 15.80
CA CYS A 57 21.17 -10.85 15.90
C CYS A 57 21.42 -10.25 17.31
N THR A 58 21.44 -11.07 18.37
CA THR A 58 21.83 -10.63 19.73
C THR A 58 23.35 -10.65 19.98
N SER A 59 24.14 -11.33 19.16
CA SER A 59 25.58 -11.50 19.37
C SER A 59 26.42 -10.37 18.75
N GLY A 60 26.47 -9.23 19.44
CA GLY A 60 27.67 -8.37 19.54
C GLY A 60 28.01 -7.40 18.40
N SER A 61 28.41 -6.18 18.79
CA SER A 61 28.74 -5.04 17.92
C SER A 61 29.88 -5.29 16.92
N PRO A 62 29.80 -4.72 15.69
CA PRO A 62 28.90 -3.65 15.29
C PRO A 62 27.53 -4.15 14.82
N GLY A 63 27.03 -5.28 15.32
CA GLY A 63 25.69 -5.76 15.03
C GLY A 63 25.68 -6.43 13.67
N PRO A 64 25.15 -7.64 13.53
CA PRO A 64 24.95 -8.21 12.21
C PRO A 64 24.06 -7.26 11.38
N VAL A 65 24.59 -6.75 10.27
CA VAL A 65 23.92 -5.78 9.38
C VAL A 65 22.67 -6.39 8.73
N ASP A 66 22.58 -7.72 8.74
CA ASP A 66 21.55 -8.48 8.05
C ASP A 66 20.36 -8.84 8.95
N CYS A 67 20.18 -8.20 10.11
CA CYS A 67 19.00 -8.46 10.96
C CYS A 67 17.74 -7.81 10.40
N CYS A 68 16.60 -8.51 10.46
CA CYS A 68 15.32 -7.93 10.07
C CYS A 68 14.93 -6.78 11.00
N THR A 69 14.23 -5.79 10.45
CA THR A 69 13.91 -4.54 11.16
C THR A 69 13.07 -4.72 12.41
N ASP A 70 12.26 -5.79 12.47
CA ASP A 70 11.34 -6.10 13.57
C ASP A 70 11.88 -7.16 14.54
N TYR A 71 13.13 -7.59 14.35
CA TYR A 71 13.75 -8.59 15.20
C TYR A 71 13.74 -8.19 16.69
N TRP A 72 14.16 -6.96 16.99
CA TRP A 72 14.28 -6.49 18.37
C TRP A 72 12.92 -6.38 19.08
N ASP A 73 11.86 -6.09 18.34
CA ASP A 73 10.51 -5.96 18.88
C ASP A 73 9.82 -7.33 19.08
N VAL A 74 10.22 -8.33 18.30
CA VAL A 74 9.55 -9.65 18.26
C VAL A 74 10.34 -10.72 19.00
N CYS A 75 11.67 -10.73 18.85
CA CYS A 75 12.53 -11.85 19.23
C CYS A 75 13.50 -11.57 20.38
N ASN A 76 13.69 -10.30 20.77
CA ASN A 76 14.56 -9.94 21.89
C ASN A 76 13.93 -10.15 23.28
N HIS A 77 12.71 -10.69 23.34
CA HIS A 77 12.06 -11.02 24.61
C HIS A 77 12.38 -12.48 24.97
N PRO A 78 12.96 -12.75 26.17
CA PRO A 78 13.41 -14.08 26.61
C PRO A 78 12.26 -14.99 27.05
N VAL A 79 11.08 -14.86 26.46
CA VAL A 79 10.06 -15.90 26.56
C VAL A 79 10.48 -16.96 25.57
N GLU A 80 11.06 -18.05 26.07
CA GLU A 80 11.49 -19.20 25.26
C GLU A 80 10.48 -19.48 24.14
N PRO A 81 10.83 -19.29 22.87
CA PRO A 81 9.94 -19.67 21.79
C PRO A 81 9.92 -21.20 21.79
N THR A 82 8.86 -21.77 22.36
CA THR A 82 8.54 -23.19 22.22
C THR A 82 8.60 -23.51 20.74
N ARG A 83 9.66 -24.20 20.34
CA ARG A 83 9.90 -24.67 18.98
C ARG A 83 8.63 -25.37 18.52
N SER A 84 7.86 -24.79 17.60
CA SER A 84 6.90 -25.59 16.85
C SER A 84 7.76 -26.53 16.01
N GLU A 85 7.92 -27.78 16.46
CA GLU A 85 8.63 -28.85 15.76
C GLU A 85 7.97 -29.24 14.43
N GLU A 86 7.00 -28.46 13.97
CA GLU A 86 6.28 -28.67 12.74
C GLU A 86 7.23 -28.38 11.56
N PRO A 87 7.45 -29.36 10.64
CA PRO A 87 8.22 -29.13 9.44
C PRO A 87 7.66 -27.93 8.68
N TRP A 88 8.45 -26.87 8.59
CA TRP A 88 8.06 -25.66 7.88
C TRP A 88 7.70 -26.01 6.43
N PRO A 89 6.56 -25.54 5.90
CA PRO A 89 6.34 -25.59 4.46
C PRO A 89 7.50 -24.84 3.78
N PRO A 90 8.00 -25.33 2.62
CA PRO A 90 9.11 -24.71 1.91
C PRO A 90 8.85 -23.21 1.76
N PRO A 91 9.90 -22.35 1.84
CA PRO A 91 9.79 -20.89 1.96
C PRO A 91 8.68 -20.41 1.04
N ALA A 92 7.54 -20.03 1.62
CA ALA A 92 6.29 -20.00 0.89
C ALA A 92 6.45 -19.18 -0.39
N TRP A 93 6.38 -19.85 -1.54
CA TRP A 93 6.29 -19.20 -2.84
C TRP A 93 4.93 -18.53 -2.85
N GLY A 94 4.84 -17.32 -2.28
CA GLY A 94 3.58 -16.73 -1.91
C GLY A 94 3.74 -15.34 -1.30
N CYS A 95 2.67 -14.57 -1.37
CA CYS A 95 2.64 -13.18 -0.95
C CYS A 95 1.85 -13.03 0.34
N TYR A 96 2.32 -12.16 1.22
CA TYR A 96 1.64 -11.83 2.46
C TYR A 96 0.84 -10.54 2.30
N LYS A 97 -0.41 -10.52 2.79
CA LYS A 97 -1.22 -9.30 2.86
C LYS A 97 -2.24 -9.40 4.00
N ASP A 98 -2.40 -8.33 4.78
CA ASP A 98 -3.46 -8.17 5.79
C ASP A 98 -3.59 -9.36 6.76
N GLY A 99 -2.47 -9.91 7.23
CA GLY A 99 -2.49 -11.05 8.18
C GLY A 99 -2.57 -12.42 7.54
N ARG A 100 -2.69 -12.53 6.21
CA ARG A 100 -2.92 -13.79 5.48
C ARG A 100 -1.85 -14.03 4.42
N TYR A 101 -1.50 -15.31 4.25
CA TYR A 101 -0.66 -15.78 3.16
C TYR A 101 -1.49 -16.20 1.94
N TYR A 102 -0.99 -15.82 0.77
CA TYR A 102 -1.53 -16.17 -0.54
C TYR A 102 -0.48 -16.93 -1.33
N GLY A 103 -0.86 -18.00 -2.01
CA GLY A 103 0.06 -18.76 -2.86
C GLY A 103 0.53 -17.97 -4.07
N GLU A 104 1.66 -18.38 -4.65
CA GLU A 104 2.21 -17.83 -5.89
C GLU A 104 1.15 -17.82 -7.01
N GLY A 105 1.12 -16.75 -7.79
CA GLY A 105 0.16 -16.58 -8.88
C GLY A 105 -1.26 -16.17 -8.45
N THR A 106 -1.56 -16.12 -7.15
CA THR A 106 -2.85 -15.64 -6.65
C THR A 106 -3.11 -14.21 -7.08
N ILE A 107 -4.34 -13.94 -7.53
CA ILE A 107 -4.79 -12.60 -7.90
C ILE A 107 -5.81 -12.12 -6.88
N ILE A 108 -5.56 -10.95 -6.29
CA ILE A 108 -6.48 -10.26 -5.39
C ILE A 108 -6.84 -8.91 -5.98
N LYS A 109 -7.98 -8.38 -5.55
CA LYS A 109 -8.39 -7.02 -5.93
C LYS A 109 -8.13 -6.08 -4.76
N ASP A 110 -7.34 -5.04 -5.01
CA ASP A 110 -7.04 -4.00 -4.04
C ASP A 110 -7.63 -2.67 -4.52
N ASN A 111 -8.78 -2.29 -3.94
CA ASN A 111 -9.63 -1.21 -4.45
C ASN A 111 -9.98 -1.44 -5.94
N CYS A 112 -9.51 -0.59 -6.85
CA CYS A 112 -9.72 -0.74 -8.29
C CYS A 112 -8.62 -1.57 -8.97
N ASN A 113 -7.46 -1.73 -8.32
CA ASN A 113 -6.29 -2.38 -8.90
C ASN A 113 -6.34 -3.90 -8.74
N SER A 114 -5.84 -4.60 -9.75
CA SER A 114 -5.68 -6.06 -9.71
C SER A 114 -4.24 -6.41 -9.37
N CYS A 115 -4.03 -7.13 -8.27
CA CYS A 115 -2.71 -7.47 -7.75
C CYS A 115 -2.46 -8.96 -7.89
N LYS A 116 -1.43 -9.32 -8.66
CA LYS A 116 -0.97 -10.70 -8.82
C LYS A 116 0.26 -10.95 -7.95
N CYS A 117 0.24 -12.01 -7.18
CA CYS A 117 1.40 -12.48 -6.46
C CYS A 117 2.42 -13.06 -7.44
N PHE A 118 3.62 -12.50 -7.44
CA PHE A 118 4.73 -12.94 -8.28
C PHE A 118 6.05 -12.90 -7.51
N ASN A 119 6.71 -14.04 -7.36
CA ASN A 119 7.96 -14.21 -6.58
C ASN A 119 7.85 -13.60 -5.17
N GLY A 120 6.75 -13.85 -4.48
CA GLY A 120 6.51 -13.32 -3.13
C GLY A 120 6.21 -11.80 -3.06
N LEU A 121 6.11 -11.11 -4.20
CA LEU A 121 5.70 -9.70 -4.28
C LEU A 121 4.34 -9.52 -4.94
N TRP A 122 3.57 -8.55 -4.44
CA TRP A 122 2.36 -8.10 -5.12
C TRP A 122 2.70 -7.19 -6.30
N LYS A 123 2.42 -7.68 -7.52
CA LYS A 123 2.43 -6.88 -8.75
C LYS A 123 1.02 -6.40 -9.04
N CYS A 124 0.74 -5.15 -8.71
CA CYS A 124 -0.56 -4.51 -8.92
C CYS A 124 -0.61 -3.70 -10.22
N SER A 125 -1.79 -3.57 -10.81
CA SER A 125 -2.04 -2.52 -11.78
C SER A 125 -1.91 -1.14 -11.13
N THR A 126 -1.57 -0.13 -11.93
CA THR A 126 -1.31 1.24 -11.47
C THR A 126 -2.44 2.18 -11.87
N ASP A 127 -3.67 1.69 -11.89
CA ASP A 127 -4.84 2.48 -12.28
C ASP A 127 -5.17 3.49 -11.18
N VAL A 128 -5.59 4.69 -11.60
CA VAL A 128 -6.03 5.71 -10.65
C VAL A 128 -7.46 5.38 -10.22
N CYS A 129 -7.61 4.94 -8.97
CA CYS A 129 -8.92 4.65 -8.39
C CYS A 129 -9.73 5.93 -8.14
N LEU A 130 -11.05 5.85 -8.29
CA LEU A 130 -11.97 6.96 -8.07
C LEU A 130 -11.98 7.40 -6.59
N VAL A 131 -12.00 6.43 -5.68
CA VAL A 131 -11.83 6.67 -4.24
C VAL A 131 -10.39 6.36 -3.86
N ARG A 132 -9.70 7.35 -3.30
CA ARG A 132 -8.29 7.26 -2.91
C ARG A 132 -8.12 7.52 -1.43
N GLN A 133 -7.65 6.52 -0.69
CA GLN A 133 -7.53 6.61 0.77
C GLN A 133 -6.48 7.63 1.20
N ASP A 134 -5.38 7.74 0.45
CA ASP A 134 -4.34 8.75 0.67
C ASP A 134 -4.86 10.17 0.44
N LEU A 135 -5.73 10.38 -0.56
CA LEU A 135 -6.34 11.67 -0.81
C LEU A 135 -7.34 12.05 0.29
N ILE A 136 -8.16 11.10 0.74
CA ILE A 136 -9.09 11.31 1.86
C ILE A 136 -8.32 11.71 3.12
N GLN A 137 -7.24 10.98 3.44
CA GLN A 137 -6.38 11.30 4.58
C GLN A 137 -5.76 12.70 4.45
N HIS A 138 -5.27 13.06 3.26
CA HIS A 138 -4.67 14.36 3.02
C HIS A 138 -5.68 15.51 3.18
N ILE A 139 -6.88 15.38 2.61
CA ILE A 139 -7.95 16.38 2.76
C ILE A 139 -8.34 16.53 4.23
N ASN A 140 -8.56 15.40 4.92
CA ASN A 140 -8.99 15.41 6.32
C ASN A 140 -7.89 15.87 7.30
N SER A 141 -6.65 15.97 6.85
CA SER A 141 -5.55 16.55 7.63
C SER A 141 -5.51 18.08 7.58
N GLY A 142 -6.19 18.71 6.61
CA GLY A 142 -6.31 20.16 6.49
C GLY A 142 -7.59 20.71 7.09
N ASP A 143 -7.65 22.03 7.25
CA ASP A 143 -8.85 22.74 7.73
C ASP A 143 -9.54 23.46 6.56
N PHE A 144 -10.40 22.73 5.86
CA PHE A 144 -11.13 23.23 4.69
C PHE A 144 -12.62 23.48 4.97
N GLY A 145 -13.08 23.31 6.22
CA GLY A 145 -14.49 23.40 6.58
C GLY A 145 -15.37 22.23 6.09
N TRP A 146 -14.77 21.23 5.44
CA TRP A 146 -15.42 19.98 5.03
C TRP A 146 -14.44 18.81 5.15
N LYS A 147 -14.97 17.58 5.21
CA LYS A 147 -14.18 16.35 5.26
C LYS A 147 -14.52 15.45 4.08
N ALA A 148 -13.49 14.81 3.53
CA ALA A 148 -13.65 13.74 2.55
C ALA A 148 -14.01 12.43 3.26
N ASP A 149 -14.79 11.59 2.60
CA ASP A 149 -15.19 10.28 3.13
C ASP A 149 -15.14 9.21 2.03
N ASN A 150 -15.11 7.95 2.45
CA ASN A 150 -15.12 6.79 1.57
C ASN A 150 -16.56 6.31 1.35
N TYR A 151 -17.04 6.47 0.11
CA TYR A 151 -18.33 5.97 -0.31
C TYR A 151 -18.17 4.60 -0.99
N SER A 152 -18.72 3.55 -0.36
CA SER A 152 -18.63 2.17 -0.84
C SER A 152 -19.16 1.98 -2.26
N GLN A 153 -20.15 2.77 -2.68
CA GLN A 153 -20.70 2.78 -4.05
C GLN A 153 -19.69 3.15 -5.15
N PHE A 154 -18.55 3.74 -4.79
CA PHE A 154 -17.49 4.16 -5.70
C PHE A 154 -16.20 3.34 -5.48
N TRP A 155 -16.19 2.44 -4.50
CA TRP A 155 -15.05 1.58 -4.22
C TRP A 155 -14.84 0.58 -5.36
N GLY A 156 -13.59 0.43 -5.81
CA GLY A 156 -13.25 -0.48 -6.90
C GLY A 156 -13.52 0.02 -8.32
N MET A 157 -13.91 1.29 -8.48
CA MET A 157 -14.00 1.96 -9.78
C MET A 157 -12.73 2.76 -10.07
N THR A 158 -12.30 2.79 -11.34
CA THR A 158 -11.25 3.72 -11.76
C THR A 158 -11.82 5.12 -12.00
N VAL A 159 -10.95 6.14 -11.99
CA VAL A 159 -11.32 7.52 -12.35
C VAL A 159 -11.91 7.57 -13.76
N GLU A 160 -11.33 6.84 -14.71
CA GLU A 160 -11.82 6.77 -16.09
C GLU A 160 -13.25 6.20 -16.16
N GLU A 161 -13.51 5.13 -15.42
CA GLU A 161 -14.87 4.56 -15.31
C GLU A 161 -15.84 5.52 -14.64
N GLY A 162 -15.40 6.20 -13.58
CA GLY A 162 -16.17 7.24 -12.91
C GLY A 162 -16.60 8.34 -13.87
N PHE A 163 -15.66 8.85 -14.67
CA PHE A 163 -15.96 9.84 -15.70
C PHE A 163 -16.98 9.31 -16.72
N LYS A 164 -16.75 8.13 -17.29
CA LYS A 164 -17.67 7.56 -18.31
C LYS A 164 -19.08 7.28 -17.76
N LYS A 165 -19.19 6.74 -16.54
CA LYS A 165 -20.45 6.22 -15.99
C LYS A 165 -21.22 7.26 -15.17
N ARG A 166 -20.57 8.32 -14.68
CA ARG A 166 -21.17 9.27 -13.71
C ARG A 166 -21.17 10.73 -14.14
N LEU A 167 -20.54 11.10 -15.26
CA LEU A 167 -20.61 12.48 -15.78
C LEU A 167 -22.00 12.90 -16.28
N GLY A 168 -22.98 11.99 -16.33
CA GLY A 168 -24.36 12.36 -16.67
C GLY A 168 -24.49 13.05 -18.03
N THR A 169 -23.60 12.76 -18.99
CA THR A 169 -23.66 13.33 -20.35
C THR A 169 -24.30 12.34 -21.32
N PHE A 170 -25.38 11.68 -20.91
CA PHE A 170 -26.27 11.16 -21.93
C PHE A 170 -26.93 12.35 -22.60
N PRO A 171 -26.87 12.49 -23.93
CA PRO A 171 -27.57 13.56 -24.62
C PRO A 171 -29.04 13.52 -24.18
N PRO A 172 -29.61 14.66 -23.76
CA PRO A 172 -31.00 14.71 -23.35
C PRO A 172 -31.89 14.16 -24.46
N SER A 173 -32.95 13.44 -24.09
CA SER A 173 -33.91 12.93 -25.07
C SER A 173 -34.52 14.09 -25.88
N HIS A 174 -35.00 13.82 -27.09
CA HIS A 174 -35.62 14.83 -27.93
C HIS A 174 -36.79 15.55 -27.22
N SER A 175 -37.47 14.86 -26.29
CA SER A 175 -38.51 15.44 -25.44
C SER A 175 -37.99 16.49 -24.45
N LEU A 176 -36.78 16.30 -23.89
CA LEU A 176 -36.14 17.27 -23.00
C LEU A 176 -35.60 18.48 -23.79
N LEU A 177 -35.08 18.26 -25.00
CA LEU A 177 -34.63 19.34 -25.88
C LEU A 177 -35.79 20.21 -26.41
N ASN A 178 -36.99 19.65 -26.48
CA ASN A 178 -38.20 20.34 -26.94
C ASN A 178 -39.07 20.91 -25.82
N MET A 179 -38.62 20.84 -24.56
CA MET A 179 -39.34 21.52 -23.48
C MET A 179 -39.32 23.03 -23.71
N ARG A 180 -40.51 23.63 -23.65
CA ARG A 180 -40.68 25.08 -23.61
C ARG A 180 -41.00 25.51 -22.19
N GLU A 181 -40.70 26.76 -21.87
CA GLU A 181 -41.04 27.36 -20.58
C GLU A 181 -42.52 27.16 -20.26
N ALA A 182 -42.81 26.79 -19.00
CA ALA A 182 -44.19 26.72 -18.55
C ALA A 182 -44.74 28.16 -18.48
N PRO A 183 -45.89 28.46 -19.09
CA PRO A 183 -46.49 29.77 -18.97
C PRO A 183 -46.78 30.06 -17.50
N VAL A 184 -46.18 31.12 -16.97
CA VAL A 184 -46.46 31.60 -15.62
C VAL A 184 -47.83 32.27 -15.65
N SER A 185 -48.87 31.58 -15.18
CA SER A 185 -50.18 32.20 -14.95
C SER A 185 -50.10 33.07 -13.69
N VAL A 186 -49.75 34.35 -13.86
CA VAL A 186 -49.88 35.34 -12.79
C VAL A 186 -51.37 35.65 -12.66
N MET A 187 -52.04 34.98 -11.74
CA MET A 187 -53.44 35.24 -11.42
C MET A 187 -53.49 36.46 -10.50
N TYR A 188 -53.73 37.65 -11.07
CA TYR A 188 -54.07 38.83 -10.30
C TYR A 188 -55.48 38.63 -9.75
N THR A 189 -55.60 38.41 -8.44
CA THR A 189 -56.87 38.55 -7.72
C THR A 189 -57.08 40.03 -7.43
N CYS A 190 -58.08 40.64 -8.07
CA CYS A 190 -58.62 41.94 -7.68
C CYS A 190 -59.35 41.86 -6.34
#